data_AF-A0A6A6QPU6-F1
#
_entry.id   AF-A0A6A6QPU6-F1
#
_cell.length_a   1.000
_cell.length_b   1.000
_cell.length_c   1.000
_cell.angle_alpha   90.00
_cell.angle_beta   90.00
_cell.angle_gamma   90.00
#
_symmetry.space_group_name_H-M   'P 1'
#
loop_
_entity.id
_entity.type
_entity.pdbx_description
1 polymer ?
#
loop_
_entity_poly.entity_id
_entity_poly.type
_entity_poly.pdbx_seq_one_letter_code
_entity_poly.pdbx_strand_id
1 'polypeptide(L)'
;MPEYWTSAVVALVVASVAAAFYRLYLHPLAHIPGPKLAALTHWYEAYYDVVKKGQYVFEIGRMHKKYGPIVRVGPNEVHILDSEYY
;
A
#
# COMPACT_ATOMS: atom_id res chain seq x y z
N MET A 1 -14.69 -12.31 -31.74
CA MET A 1 -13.33 -12.40 -31.18
C MET A 1 -12.80 -11.11 -30.51
N PRO A 2 -13.19 -9.87 -30.88
CA PRO A 2 -12.79 -8.68 -30.10
C PRO A 2 -13.59 -8.42 -28.81
N GLU A 3 -14.79 -9.00 -28.67
CA GLU A 3 -15.74 -8.74 -27.58
C GLU A 3 -15.32 -9.27 -26.19
N TYR A 4 -14.51 -10.33 -26.13
CA TYR A 4 -14.05 -10.88 -24.85
C TYR A 4 -12.89 -10.08 -24.26
N TRP A 5 -12.02 -9.49 -25.09
CA TRP A 5 -10.91 -8.64 -24.62
C TRP A 5 -11.41 -7.35 -23.99
N THR A 6 -12.39 -6.70 -24.61
CA THR A 6 -12.99 -5.49 -24.04
C THR A 6 -13.67 -5.80 -22.71
N SER A 7 -14.44 -6.88 -22.64
CA SER A 7 -15.09 -7.34 -21.41
C SER A 7 -14.07 -7.69 -20.31
N ALA A 8 -12.97 -8.36 -20.66
CA ALA A 8 -11.90 -8.70 -19.72
C ALA A 8 -11.17 -7.46 -19.18
N VAL A 9 -10.86 -6.48 -20.04
CA VAL A 9 -10.24 -5.22 -19.62
C VAL A 9 -11.17 -4.44 -18.71
N VAL A 10 -12.45 -4.33 -19.04
CA VAL A 10 -13.45 -3.66 -18.19
C VAL A 10 -13.54 -4.35 -16.83
N ALA A 11 -13.64 -5.69 -16.80
CA ALA A 11 -13.67 -6.45 -15.55
C ALA A 11 -12.41 -6.22 -14.69
N LEU A 12 -11.22 -6.21 -15.30
CA LEU A 12 -9.96 -5.95 -14.61
C LEU A 12 -9.92 -4.54 -14.00
N VAL A 13 -10.35 -3.53 -14.75
CA VAL A 13 -10.41 -2.14 -14.27
C VAL A 13 -11.38 -2.02 -13.10
N VAL A 14 -12.59 -2.57 -13.24
CA VAL A 14 -13.61 -2.56 -12.16
C VAL A 14 -13.08 -3.28 -10.91
N ALA A 15 -12.49 -4.47 -11.05
CA ALA A 15 -11.91 -5.21 -9.94
C ALA A 15 -10.78 -4.43 -9.26
N SER A 16 -9.92 -3.75 -10.03
CA SER A 16 -8.81 -2.96 -9.51
C SER A 16 -9.29 -1.74 -8.73
N VAL A 17 -10.29 -1.03 -9.26
CA VAL A 17 -10.90 0.13 -8.59
C VAL A 17 -11.63 -0.29 -7.31
N ALA A 18 -12.39 -1.39 -7.35
CA ALA A 18 -13.07 -1.94 -6.18
C ALA A 18 -12.07 -2.35 -5.09
N ALA A 19 -10.98 -3.02 -5.46
CA ALA A 19 -9.91 -3.39 -4.54
C ALA A 19 -9.22 -2.16 -3.93
N ALA A 20 -8.94 -1.13 -4.74
CA ALA A 20 -8.36 0.13 -4.27
C ALA A 20 -9.27 0.84 -3.26
N PHE A 21 -10.57 0.93 -3.56
CA PHE A 21 -11.56 1.49 -2.65
C PHE A 21 -11.62 0.72 -1.32
N TYR A 22 -11.72 -0.61 -1.39
CA TYR A 22 -11.72 -1.45 -0.20
C TYR A 22 -10.47 -1.23 0.66
N ARG A 23 -9.27 -1.26 0.05
CA ARG A 23 -7.99 -1.11 0.76
C ARG A 23 -7.85 0.23 1.48
N LEU A 24 -8.37 1.30 0.89
CA LEU A 24 -8.26 2.66 1.42
C LEU A 24 -9.30 3.00 2.48
N TYR A 25 -10.52 2.47 2.36
CA TYR A 25 -11.65 2.96 3.17
C TYR A 25 -12.30 1.90 4.05
N LEU A 26 -12.30 0.63 3.64
CA LEU A 26 -13.03 -0.45 4.32
C LEU A 26 -12.11 -1.47 4.99
N HIS A 27 -10.83 -1.48 4.62
CA HIS A 27 -9.86 -2.41 5.17
C HIS A 27 -9.69 -2.18 6.67
N PRO A 28 -9.50 -3.23 7.49
CA PRO A 28 -9.27 -3.09 8.92
C PRO A 28 -8.13 -2.12 9.26
N LEU A 29 -7.09 -2.06 8.41
CA LEU A 29 -5.95 -1.16 8.57
C LEU A 29 -6.16 0.25 7.97
N ALA A 30 -7.36 0.60 7.50
CA ALA A 30 -7.62 1.91 6.88
C ALA A 30 -7.46 3.10 7.85
N HIS A 31 -7.61 2.85 9.15
CA HIS A 31 -7.42 3.86 10.20
C HIS A 31 -5.95 4.14 10.51
N ILE A 32 -5.02 3.28 10.05
CA ILE A 32 -3.59 3.41 10.33
C ILE A 32 -2.96 4.37 9.33
N PRO A 33 -2.24 5.42 9.78
CA PRO A 33 -1.68 6.42 8.89
C PRO A 33 -0.53 5.86 8.04
N GLY A 34 -0.36 6.38 6.83
CA GLY A 34 0.72 5.98 5.92
C GLY A 34 0.53 6.52 4.50
N PRO A 35 1.49 6.31 3.58
CA PRO A 35 1.33 6.66 2.18
C PRO A 35 0.17 5.88 1.54
N LYS A 36 -0.75 6.58 0.88
CA LYS A 36 -1.89 5.92 0.19
C LYS A 36 -1.42 4.91 -0.86
N LEU A 37 -0.31 5.18 -1.55
CA LEU A 37 0.26 4.24 -2.53
C LEU A 37 0.74 2.94 -1.87
N ALA A 38 1.35 3.04 -0.68
CA ALA A 38 1.75 1.87 0.10
C ALA A 38 0.52 1.06 0.57
N ALA A 39 -0.54 1.74 1.02
CA ALA A 39 -1.81 1.09 1.36
C ALA A 39 -2.52 0.42 0.15
N LEU A 40 -2.23 0.87 -1.08
CA LEU A 40 -2.84 0.33 -2.30
C LEU A 40 -2.10 -0.86 -2.88
N THR A 41 -0.76 -0.86 -2.84
CA THR A 41 0.05 -1.86 -3.55
C THR A 41 1.48 -1.98 -3.01
N HIS A 42 2.09 -3.15 -3.17
CA HIS A 42 3.51 -3.41 -2.91
C HIS A 42 4.45 -2.73 -3.92
N TRP A 43 3.93 -2.13 -5.00
CA TRP A 43 4.77 -1.35 -5.93
C TRP A 43 5.47 -0.17 -5.26
N TYR A 44 4.91 0.35 -4.16
CA TYR A 44 5.56 1.41 -3.39
C TYR A 44 6.89 0.92 -2.80
N GLU A 45 6.88 -0.18 -2.07
CA GLU A 45 8.08 -0.86 -1.56
C GLU A 45 9.03 -1.26 -2.68
N ALA A 46 8.52 -1.94 -3.72
CA ALA A 46 9.32 -2.42 -4.85
C ALA A 46 10.07 -1.28 -5.56
N TYR A 47 9.49 -0.08 -5.62
CA TYR A 47 10.20 1.08 -6.15
C TYR A 47 11.43 1.43 -5.32
N TYR A 48 11.34 1.41 -3.99
CA TYR A 48 12.47 1.74 -3.14
C TYR A 48 13.51 0.62 -3.08
N ASP A 49 13.08 -0.64 -3.16
CA ASP A 49 14.02 -1.76 -3.10
C ASP A 49 14.68 -2.04 -4.45
N VAL A 50 13.91 -2.08 -5.54
CA VAL A 50 14.43 -2.41 -6.86
C VAL A 50 15.00 -1.17 -7.56
N VAL A 51 14.22 -0.10 -7.65
CA VAL A 51 14.63 1.10 -8.42
C VAL A 51 15.58 1.99 -7.61
N LYS A 52 15.37 2.12 -6.30
CA LYS A 52 16.23 2.93 -5.43
C LYS A 52 17.35 2.15 -4.74
N LYS A 53 17.51 0.85 -5.02
CA LYS A 53 18.61 0.00 -4.50
C LYS A 53 18.53 -0.19 -2.98
N GLY A 54 17.45 -0.82 -2.51
CA GLY A 54 17.27 -1.23 -1.11
C GLY A 54 17.04 -0.09 -0.14
N GLN A 55 16.38 0.99 -0.57
CA GLN A 55 16.21 2.20 0.26
C GLN A 55 14.93 2.20 1.09
N TYR A 56 14.16 1.11 1.10
CA TYR A 56 12.84 1.12 1.73
C TYR A 56 12.91 1.28 3.25
N VAL A 57 13.94 0.73 3.91
CA VAL A 57 14.17 0.91 5.36
C VAL A 57 14.32 2.39 5.75
N PHE A 58 15.06 3.17 4.95
CA PHE A 58 15.21 4.61 5.21
C PHE A 58 13.91 5.36 4.95
N GLU A 59 13.15 4.93 3.93
CA GLU A 59 11.83 5.46 3.64
C GLU A 59 10.86 5.19 4.79
N ILE A 60 10.82 3.97 5.35
CA ILE A 60 10.04 3.64 6.55
C ILE A 60 10.43 4.56 7.72
N GLY A 61 11.74 4.80 7.94
CA GLY A 61 12.20 5.76 8.94
C GLY A 61 11.68 7.19 8.70
N ARG A 62 11.62 7.64 7.43
CA ARG A 62 10.98 8.91 7.05
C ARG A 62 9.48 8.89 7.31
N MET A 63 8.81 7.79 7.04
CA MET A 63 7.39 7.63 7.31
C MET A 63 7.08 7.73 8.81
N HIS A 64 7.87 7.10 9.68
CA HIS A 64 7.69 7.22 11.13
C HIS A 64 7.83 8.65 11.63
N LYS A 65 8.80 9.41 11.08
CA LYS A 65 8.95 10.84 11.39
C LYS A 65 7.72 11.67 10.97
N LYS A 66 6.96 11.23 9.97
CA LYS A 66 5.82 11.96 9.40
C LYS A 66 4.47 11.53 9.97
N TYR A 67 4.25 10.23 10.14
CA TYR A 67 2.95 9.62 10.46
C TYR A 67 2.87 9.12 11.90
N GLY A 68 4.00 8.99 12.60
CA GLY A 68 4.05 8.56 14.00
C GLY A 68 4.58 7.13 14.18
N PRO A 69 4.41 6.55 15.38
CA PRO A 69 5.04 5.28 15.77
C PRO A 69 4.47 4.05 15.06
N ILE A 70 3.26 4.13 14.50
CA ILE A 70 2.59 3.02 13.80
C ILE A 70 2.24 3.50 12.40
N VAL A 71 2.78 2.83 11.39
CA VAL A 71 2.67 3.27 9.99
C VAL A 71 2.22 2.10 9.12
N ARG A 72 1.22 2.32 8.28
CA ARG A 72 0.83 1.36 7.24
C ARG A 72 1.81 1.44 6.07
N VAL A 73 2.58 0.37 5.88
CA VAL A 73 3.64 0.25 4.86
C VAL A 73 3.25 -0.65 3.69
N GLY A 74 2.09 -1.32 3.78
CA GLY A 74 1.58 -2.15 2.69
C GLY A 74 0.05 -2.29 2.73
N PRO A 75 -0.55 -2.98 1.75
CA PRO A 75 -1.98 -3.28 1.76
C PRO A 75 -2.41 -4.02 3.03
N ASN A 76 -1.59 -4.95 3.50
CA ASN A 76 -1.85 -5.81 4.65
C ASN A 76 -0.73 -5.73 5.71
N GLU A 77 0.05 -4.64 5.71
CA GLU A 77 1.29 -4.55 6.49
C GLU A 77 1.40 -3.21 7.22
N VAL A 78 1.89 -3.29 8.46
CA VAL A 78 2.13 -2.16 9.35
C VAL A 78 3.52 -2.31 9.93
N HIS A 79 4.25 -1.20 9.99
CA HIS A 79 5.51 -1.09 10.69
C HIS A 79 5.31 -0.36 12.01
N ILE A 80 5.88 -0.90 13.09
CA ILE A 80 5.75 -0.39 14.45
C ILE A 80 7.14 -0.01 14.96
N LEU A 81 7.27 1.24 15.39
CA LEU A 81 8.45 1.83 16.03
C LEU A 81 8.07 2.30 17.44
N ASP A 82 7.42 1.42 18.19
CA ASP A 82 7.04 1.65 19.58
C ASP A 82 7.31 0.38 20.38
N SER A 83 8.17 0.49 21.39
CA SER A 83 8.50 -0.62 22.28
C SER A 83 7.42 -0.91 23.31
N GLU A 84 6.48 0.00 23.54
CA GLU A 84 5.39 -0.15 24.52
C GLU A 84 4.13 -0.83 23.93
N TYR A 85 4.08 -1.04 22.60
CA TYR A 85 2.94 -1.65 21.91
C TYR A 85 2.97 -3.20 21.91
N TYR A 86 3.98 -3.82 22.53
CA TYR A 86 4.18 -5.27 22.64
C TYR A 86 4.03 -5.78 24.07
#